data_AF-A0A150WNN8-F1
#
_entry.id   AF-A0A150WNN8-F1
#
_cell.length_a   1.000
_cell.length_b   1.000
_cell.length_c   1.000
_cell.angle_alpha   90.00
_cell.angle_beta   90.00
_cell.angle_gamma   90.00
#
_symmetry.space_group_name_H-M   'P 1'
#
loop_
_entity.id
_entity.type
_entity.pdbx_description
1 polymer ?
#
loop_
_entity_poly.entity_id
_entity_poly.type
_entity_poly.pdbx_seq_one_letter_code
_entity_poly.pdbx_strand_id
1 'polypeptide(L)'
;MKTWIYVTILFLSSLSSAETVLVRAPSSSPFAYELFLKQKPQFISYVEYQHRKLQTQGKQEEKIFALADSFQSSPELTLMHLKGLQAEAPWTLMSLRFTRDLIEKSLPTANGNLRRELQSLYCKTAVLINEGPLATNCPTQYISLDILRKKFPKADKVLIETLGFSLADPANPVIAAQMRYHWTFLSNSGKAVTFYGTYEQLFQQSFTFADSVNGTCEGFTTDFDDLTVQSSSQVYFSDTCLKGSALPEGSKTSWIKEDRTWWVAAGLVVLGGLAYSLKDKKVSITAPGLKF
;
A
#
# COMPACT_ATOMS: atom_id res chain seq x y z
N MET A 1 -28.06 32.78 24.56
CA MET A 1 -28.43 31.45 23.99
C MET A 1 -28.24 31.49 22.48
N LYS A 2 -27.07 31.09 21.94
CA LYS A 2 -26.84 30.87 20.48
C LYS A 2 -25.46 30.28 20.13
N THR A 3 -24.58 30.07 21.10
CA THR A 3 -23.20 29.59 20.89
C THR A 3 -22.99 28.08 21.08
N TRP A 4 -24.00 27.34 21.52
CA TRP A 4 -23.86 25.91 21.84
C TRP A 4 -24.19 24.94 20.69
N ILE A 5 -24.59 25.43 19.51
CA ILE A 5 -24.99 24.60 18.35
C ILE A 5 -23.81 24.35 17.37
N TYR A 6 -22.73 25.14 17.44
CA TYR A 6 -21.60 25.01 16.50
C TYR A 6 -20.54 23.97 16.89
N VAL A 7 -20.52 23.51 18.15
CA VAL A 7 -19.50 22.54 18.62
C VAL A 7 -19.88 21.10 18.27
N THR A 8 -21.17 20.80 18.03
CA THR A 8 -21.62 19.45 17.69
C THR A 8 -21.45 19.07 16.22
N ILE A 9 -21.32 20.05 15.30
CA ILE A 9 -21.13 19.80 13.86
C ILE A 9 -19.67 19.45 13.53
N LEU A 10 -18.69 19.87 14.35
CA LEU A 10 -17.27 19.57 14.13
C LEU A 10 -16.82 18.17 14.60
N PHE A 11 -17.67 17.42 15.30
CA PHE A 11 -17.36 16.05 15.76
C PHE A 11 -18.11 14.95 14.99
N LEU A 12 -18.98 15.29 14.04
CA LEU A 12 -19.75 14.31 13.26
C LEU A 12 -19.08 13.89 11.94
N SER A 13 -18.00 14.56 11.51
CA SER A 13 -17.33 14.30 10.22
C SER A 13 -16.14 13.33 10.29
N SER A 14 -15.88 12.70 11.44
CA SER A 14 -14.77 11.75 11.59
C SER A 14 -15.18 10.38 12.10
N LEU A 15 -16.41 9.93 11.79
CA LEU A 15 -16.65 8.50 11.62
C LEU A 15 -16.08 8.11 10.25
N SER A 16 -14.76 8.06 10.17
CA SER A 16 -14.07 7.24 9.16
C SER A 16 -14.59 5.82 9.37
N SER A 17 -15.65 5.45 8.65
CA SER A 17 -16.07 4.05 8.58
C SER A 17 -14.86 3.28 8.10
N ALA A 18 -14.27 2.46 8.98
CA ALA A 18 -13.21 1.55 8.58
C ALA A 18 -13.79 0.64 7.50
N GLU A 19 -13.47 0.93 6.24
CA GLU A 19 -13.95 0.17 5.09
C GLU A 19 -13.51 -1.28 5.28
N THR A 20 -14.47 -2.20 5.28
CA THR A 20 -14.19 -3.63 5.49
C THR A 20 -13.62 -4.20 4.21
N VAL A 21 -12.45 -4.83 4.27
CA VAL A 21 -11.83 -5.43 3.09
C VAL A 21 -12.56 -6.72 2.72
N LEU A 22 -13.04 -6.82 1.47
CA LEU A 22 -13.71 -8.01 0.96
C LEU A 22 -12.77 -8.81 0.06
N VAL A 23 -12.43 -10.02 0.50
CA VAL A 23 -11.56 -10.94 -0.23
C VAL A 23 -12.41 -11.99 -0.93
N ARG A 24 -12.14 -12.24 -2.20
CA ARG A 24 -12.87 -13.21 -3.01
C ARG A 24 -12.29 -14.61 -2.77
N ALA A 25 -13.11 -15.59 -2.39
CA ALA A 25 -12.64 -16.98 -2.38
C ALA A 25 -12.38 -17.47 -3.82
N PRO A 26 -11.36 -18.30 -4.09
CA PRO A 26 -11.05 -18.79 -5.44
C PRO A 26 -12.21 -19.55 -6.12
N SER A 27 -13.08 -20.18 -5.34
CA SER A 27 -14.25 -20.93 -5.81
C SER A 27 -15.47 -20.05 -6.11
N SER A 28 -15.45 -18.77 -5.72
CA SER A 28 -16.59 -17.87 -5.88
C SER A 28 -16.68 -17.30 -7.30
N SER A 29 -17.88 -16.90 -7.70
CA SER A 29 -18.11 -16.25 -9.00
C SER A 29 -17.56 -14.82 -9.02
N PRO A 30 -16.65 -14.45 -9.95
CA PRO A 30 -16.19 -13.08 -10.11
C PRO A 30 -17.32 -12.08 -10.35
N PHE A 31 -18.34 -12.47 -11.13
CA PHE A 31 -19.47 -11.60 -11.43
C PHE A 31 -20.34 -11.33 -10.20
N ALA A 32 -20.63 -12.36 -9.41
CA ALA A 32 -21.43 -12.20 -8.19
C ALA A 32 -20.69 -11.35 -7.14
N TYR A 33 -19.37 -11.56 -7.01
CA TYR A 33 -18.51 -10.74 -6.15
C TYR A 33 -18.55 -9.24 -6.52
N GLU A 34 -18.38 -8.91 -7.80
CA GLU A 34 -18.45 -7.51 -8.27
C GLU A 34 -19.84 -6.89 -8.09
N LEU A 35 -20.90 -7.68 -8.29
CA LEU A 35 -22.27 -7.24 -8.02
C LEU A 35 -22.49 -6.97 -6.53
N PHE A 36 -21.97 -7.84 -5.66
CA PHE A 36 -22.05 -7.68 -4.21
C PHE A 36 -21.36 -6.40 -3.74
N LEU A 37 -20.14 -6.13 -4.22
CA LEU A 37 -19.41 -4.88 -3.91
C LEU A 37 -20.20 -3.63 -4.31
N LYS A 38 -20.83 -3.63 -5.50
CA LYS A 38 -21.65 -2.50 -5.94
C LYS A 38 -22.89 -2.27 -5.07
N GLN A 39 -23.46 -3.33 -4.51
CA GLN A 39 -24.65 -3.26 -3.65
C GLN A 39 -24.31 -2.92 -2.19
N LYS A 40 -23.05 -3.09 -1.76
CA LYS A 40 -22.62 -2.98 -0.37
C LYS A 40 -21.41 -2.03 -0.26
N PRO A 41 -21.63 -0.70 -0.31
CA PRO A 41 -20.56 0.29 -0.39
C PRO A 41 -19.67 0.37 0.86
N GLN A 42 -20.05 -0.28 1.96
CA GLN A 42 -19.19 -0.40 3.15
C GLN A 42 -17.97 -1.32 2.94
N PHE A 43 -17.97 -2.11 1.87
CA PHE A 43 -16.85 -2.97 1.52
C PHE A 43 -15.97 -2.34 0.43
N ILE A 44 -14.67 -2.57 0.55
CA ILE A 44 -13.71 -2.34 -0.53
C ILE A 44 -13.17 -3.67 -1.02
N SER A 45 -12.88 -3.77 -2.32
CA SER A 45 -12.25 -4.97 -2.86
C SER A 45 -10.83 -5.12 -2.33
N TYR A 46 -10.36 -6.37 -2.25
CA TYR A 46 -8.99 -6.64 -1.83
C TYR A 46 -7.96 -6.01 -2.77
N VAL A 47 -8.22 -6.03 -4.08
CA VAL A 47 -7.39 -5.35 -5.08
C VAL A 47 -7.29 -3.85 -4.82
N GLU A 48 -8.40 -3.20 -4.48
CA GLU A 48 -8.40 -1.75 -4.23
C GLU A 48 -7.68 -1.40 -2.93
N TYR A 49 -7.86 -2.19 -1.87
CA TYR A 49 -7.09 -2.07 -0.64
C TYR A 49 -5.58 -2.14 -0.92
N GLN A 50 -5.13 -3.18 -1.65
CA GLN A 50 -3.71 -3.38 -1.96
C GLN A 50 -3.16 -2.24 -2.83
N HIS A 51 -3.93 -1.76 -3.80
CA HIS A 51 -3.57 -0.64 -4.63
C HIS A 51 -3.34 0.63 -3.80
N ARG A 52 -4.27 0.98 -2.90
CA ARG A 52 -4.14 2.16 -2.01
C ARG A 52 -2.93 2.03 -1.08
N LYS A 53 -2.71 0.85 -0.51
CA LYS A 53 -1.54 0.57 0.34
C LYS A 53 -0.22 0.81 -0.40
N LEU A 54 -0.13 0.39 -1.66
CA LEU A 54 1.06 0.59 -2.49
C LEU A 54 1.28 2.06 -2.87
N GLN A 55 0.22 2.87 -2.92
CA GLN A 55 0.32 4.32 -3.14
C GLN A 55 0.81 5.07 -1.90
N THR A 56 0.67 4.50 -0.70
CA THR A 56 1.16 5.11 0.55
C THR A 56 2.57 4.62 0.88
N GLN A 57 3.59 5.20 0.22
CA GLN A 57 5.01 4.91 0.50
C GLN A 57 5.78 6.11 1.05
N GLY A 58 5.33 6.66 2.18
CA GLY A 58 5.89 7.90 2.74
C GLY A 58 7.41 7.89 2.93
N LYS A 59 8.00 6.75 3.34
CA LYS A 59 9.46 6.62 3.50
C LYS A 59 10.23 6.71 2.17
N GLN A 60 9.68 6.18 1.08
CA GLN A 60 10.33 6.28 -0.23
C GLN A 60 10.17 7.69 -0.79
N GLU A 61 8.97 8.28 -0.65
CA GLU A 61 8.69 9.65 -1.06
C GLU A 61 9.62 10.65 -0.35
N GLU A 62 9.81 10.53 0.96
CA GLU A 62 10.73 11.37 1.73
C GLU A 62 12.16 11.30 1.18
N LYS A 63 12.65 10.08 0.89
CA LYS A 63 13.98 9.90 0.29
C LYS A 63 14.07 10.53 -1.10
N ILE A 64 13.03 10.41 -1.93
CA ILE A 64 13.01 10.98 -3.29
C ILE A 64 12.98 12.50 -3.21
N PHE A 65 12.17 13.09 -2.32
CA PHE A 65 12.06 14.54 -2.20
C PHE A 65 13.31 15.18 -1.60
N ALA A 66 13.99 14.50 -0.68
CA ALA A 66 15.28 14.95 -0.15
C ALA A 66 16.38 15.08 -1.23
N LEU A 67 16.22 14.43 -2.39
CA LEU A 67 17.14 14.56 -3.51
C LEU A 67 17.00 15.89 -4.27
N ALA A 68 15.96 16.70 -4.01
CA ALA A 68 15.80 18.02 -4.63
C ALA A 68 17.01 18.93 -4.35
N ASP A 69 17.44 18.94 -3.09
CA ASP A 69 18.44 19.88 -2.57
C ASP A 69 19.83 19.63 -3.17
N SER A 70 20.14 18.37 -3.50
CA SER A 70 21.41 17.96 -4.09
C SER A 70 21.41 17.91 -5.61
N PHE A 71 20.24 18.04 -6.25
CA PHE A 71 20.11 17.88 -7.70
C PHE A 71 20.92 18.90 -8.49
N GLN A 72 20.93 20.16 -8.05
CA GLN A 72 21.66 21.22 -8.77
C GLN A 72 23.18 21.10 -8.63
N SER A 73 23.67 20.61 -7.49
CA SER A 73 25.10 20.51 -7.19
C SER A 73 25.73 19.21 -7.70
N SER A 74 24.96 18.13 -7.84
CA SER A 74 25.48 16.82 -8.27
C SER A 74 24.42 15.99 -8.99
N PRO A 75 23.99 16.38 -10.20
CA PRO A 75 22.88 15.74 -10.91
C PRO A 75 23.15 14.27 -11.26
N GLU A 76 24.40 13.89 -11.56
CA GLU A 76 24.77 12.49 -11.81
C GLU A 76 24.58 11.61 -10.56
N LEU A 77 24.97 12.11 -9.39
CA LEU A 77 24.80 11.39 -8.12
C LEU A 77 23.31 11.24 -7.80
N THR A 78 22.53 12.29 -8.00
CA THR A 78 21.09 12.25 -7.78
C THR A 78 20.39 11.26 -8.72
N LEU A 79 20.78 11.21 -10.00
CA LEU A 79 20.26 10.21 -10.93
C LEU A 79 20.57 8.78 -10.49
N MET A 80 21.79 8.54 -10.00
CA MET A 80 22.18 7.23 -9.47
C MET A 80 21.30 6.85 -8.27
N HIS A 81 21.06 7.78 -7.34
CA HIS A 81 20.16 7.54 -6.20
C HIS A 81 18.71 7.30 -6.63
N LEU A 82 18.18 8.09 -7.57
CA LEU A 82 16.83 7.87 -8.12
C LEU A 82 16.70 6.47 -8.71
N LYS A 83 17.65 6.04 -9.54
CA LYS A 83 17.66 4.68 -10.11
C LYS A 83 17.73 3.60 -9.03
N GLY A 84 18.52 3.81 -7.97
CA GLY A 84 18.59 2.92 -6.82
C GLY A 84 17.26 2.80 -6.09
N LEU A 85 16.66 3.94 -5.71
CA LEU A 85 15.35 4.00 -5.05
C LEU A 85 14.25 3.36 -5.90
N GLN A 86 14.31 3.54 -7.21
CA GLN A 86 13.37 2.91 -8.13
C GLN A 86 13.55 1.40 -8.20
N ALA A 87 14.77 0.88 -8.12
CA ALA A 87 14.99 -0.56 -8.13
C ALA A 87 14.48 -1.25 -6.85
N GLU A 88 14.46 -0.53 -5.72
CA GLU A 88 13.99 -1.04 -4.43
C GLU A 88 12.47 -1.17 -4.34
N ALA A 89 11.71 -0.21 -4.87
CA ALA A 89 10.25 -0.19 -4.74
C ALA A 89 9.56 0.65 -5.84
N PRO A 90 8.28 0.36 -6.16
CA PRO A 90 7.52 1.10 -7.17
C PRO A 90 7.31 2.54 -6.76
N TRP A 91 7.48 3.47 -7.69
CA TRP A 91 7.28 4.89 -7.44
C TRP A 91 5.82 5.30 -7.40
N THR A 92 5.46 6.10 -6.39
CA THR A 92 4.13 6.69 -6.28
C THR A 92 3.86 7.71 -7.40
N LEU A 93 2.59 8.04 -7.63
CA LEU A 93 2.23 9.13 -8.57
C LEU A 93 2.92 10.46 -8.18
N MET A 94 3.01 10.76 -6.89
CA MET A 94 3.70 11.95 -6.40
C MET A 94 5.19 11.90 -6.67
N SER A 95 5.85 10.76 -6.42
CA SER A 95 7.26 10.54 -6.74
C SER A 95 7.54 10.70 -8.23
N LEU A 96 6.67 10.16 -9.08
CA LEU A 96 6.76 10.26 -10.54
C LEU A 96 6.64 11.71 -11.02
N ARG A 97 5.64 12.45 -10.54
CA ARG A 97 5.42 13.87 -10.88
C ARG A 97 6.59 14.73 -10.43
N PHE A 98 7.02 14.57 -9.17
CA PHE A 98 8.17 15.28 -8.62
C PHE A 98 9.43 15.01 -9.45
N THR A 99 9.70 13.74 -9.77
CA THR A 99 10.87 13.35 -10.56
C THR A 99 10.82 13.93 -11.97
N ARG A 100 9.65 13.90 -12.63
CA ARG A 100 9.43 14.56 -13.94
C ARG A 100 9.78 16.04 -13.86
N ASP A 101 9.19 16.77 -12.91
CA ASP A 101 9.33 18.21 -12.79
C ASP A 101 10.77 18.62 -12.45
N LEU A 102 11.45 17.82 -11.61
CA LEU A 102 12.86 18.01 -11.27
C LEU A 102 13.76 17.87 -12.49
N ILE A 103 13.55 16.82 -13.28
CA ILE A 103 14.35 16.56 -14.48
C ILE A 103 14.08 17.58 -15.57
N GLU A 104 12.81 17.97 -15.77
CA GLU A 104 12.41 18.93 -16.79
C GLU A 104 13.11 20.28 -16.61
N LYS A 105 13.28 20.74 -15.36
CA LYS A 105 14.02 21.97 -15.03
C LYS A 105 15.51 21.90 -15.37
N SER A 106 16.09 20.71 -15.37
CA SER A 106 17.54 20.52 -15.55
C SER A 106 17.93 20.00 -16.94
N LEU A 107 16.98 19.51 -17.72
CA LEU A 107 17.20 19.08 -19.10
C LEU A 107 17.86 20.16 -19.99
N PRO A 108 17.50 21.46 -19.88
CA PRO A 108 18.09 22.50 -20.73
C PRO A 108 19.59 22.72 -20.51
N THR A 109 20.06 22.55 -19.26
CA THR A 109 21.47 22.80 -18.89
C THR A 109 22.33 21.54 -18.99
N ALA A 110 21.71 20.35 -19.07
CA ALA A 110 22.43 19.10 -19.18
C ALA A 110 23.07 18.88 -20.56
N ASN A 111 24.27 18.30 -20.55
CA ASN A 111 25.04 17.96 -21.74
C ASN A 111 25.51 16.49 -21.72
N GLY A 112 25.99 16.00 -22.87
CA GLY A 112 26.62 14.68 -23.00
C GLY A 112 25.79 13.52 -22.45
N ASN A 113 26.41 12.69 -21.60
CA ASN A 113 25.79 11.51 -21.01
C ASN A 113 24.68 11.88 -20.02
N LEU A 114 24.88 12.93 -19.23
CA LEU A 114 23.90 13.40 -18.26
C LEU A 114 22.57 13.73 -18.94
N ARG A 115 22.62 14.45 -20.08
CA ARG A 115 21.41 14.77 -20.86
C ARG A 115 20.65 13.53 -21.32
N ARG A 116 21.36 12.50 -21.79
CA ARG A 116 20.74 11.24 -22.25
C ARG A 116 20.05 10.51 -21.10
N GLU A 117 20.69 10.45 -19.94
CA GLU A 117 20.17 9.80 -18.76
C GLU A 117 18.95 10.54 -18.18
N LEU A 118 19.02 11.88 -18.13
CA LEU A 118 17.88 12.71 -17.75
C LEU A 118 16.72 12.55 -18.73
N GLN A 119 16.98 12.57 -20.04
CA GLN A 119 15.93 12.40 -21.05
C GLN A 119 15.27 11.02 -20.95
N SER A 120 16.07 9.97 -20.73
CA SER A 120 15.57 8.62 -20.49
C SER A 120 14.61 8.57 -19.29
N LEU A 121 15.02 9.15 -18.17
CA LEU A 121 14.22 9.17 -16.95
C LEU A 121 12.98 10.09 -17.08
N TYR A 122 13.12 11.24 -17.73
CA TYR A 122 12.00 12.12 -18.09
C TYR A 122 10.96 11.36 -18.92
N CYS A 123 11.38 10.67 -19.98
CA CYS A 123 10.46 9.93 -20.84
C CYS A 123 9.73 8.83 -20.07
N LYS A 124 10.44 8.12 -19.19
CA LYS A 124 9.86 7.10 -18.34
C LYS A 124 8.72 7.65 -17.47
N THR A 125 8.92 8.79 -16.81
CA THR A 125 7.93 9.39 -15.91
C THR A 125 6.83 10.12 -16.67
N ALA A 126 7.18 10.98 -17.63
CA ALA A 126 6.25 11.81 -18.38
C ALA A 126 5.26 10.96 -19.21
N VAL A 127 5.73 9.91 -19.89
CA VAL A 127 4.86 9.03 -20.68
C VAL A 127 3.93 8.22 -19.80
N LEU A 128 4.43 7.67 -18.68
CA LEU A 128 3.61 6.84 -17.79
C LEU A 128 2.50 7.65 -17.11
N ILE A 129 2.82 8.86 -16.65
CA ILE A 129 1.84 9.76 -16.02
C ILE A 129 0.85 10.29 -17.08
N ASN A 130 1.33 10.52 -18.31
CA ASN A 130 0.53 11.01 -19.45
C ASN A 130 -0.25 12.30 -19.13
N GLU A 131 0.39 13.24 -18.44
CA GLU A 131 -0.18 14.54 -18.08
C GLU A 131 0.51 15.65 -18.87
N GLY A 132 -0.27 16.31 -19.74
CA GLY A 132 0.20 17.48 -20.50
C GLY A 132 1.08 17.13 -21.71
N PRO A 133 1.57 18.16 -22.42
CA PRO A 133 2.46 17.95 -23.55
C PRO A 133 3.83 17.46 -23.10
N LEU A 134 4.44 16.58 -23.89
CA LEU A 134 5.83 16.16 -23.66
C LEU A 134 6.78 17.27 -24.13
N ALA A 135 7.72 17.66 -23.28
CA ALA A 135 8.77 18.63 -23.61
C ALA A 135 9.79 18.08 -24.62
N THR A 136 9.82 16.75 -24.80
CA THR A 136 10.74 16.06 -25.72
C THR A 136 10.04 14.86 -26.36
N ASN A 137 10.47 14.47 -27.56
CA ASN A 137 9.99 13.23 -28.18
C ASN A 137 10.50 12.01 -27.39
N CYS A 138 9.57 11.23 -26.86
CA CYS A 138 9.85 10.02 -26.12
C CYS A 138 9.43 8.80 -26.93
N PRO A 139 10.31 7.79 -27.11
CA PRO A 139 9.92 6.53 -27.72
C PRO A 139 8.92 5.83 -26.81
N THR A 140 7.76 5.45 -27.35
CA THR A 140 6.67 4.84 -26.59
C THR A 140 6.31 3.45 -27.10
N GLN A 141 5.67 2.67 -26.24
CA GLN A 141 5.07 1.39 -26.59
C GLN A 141 3.71 1.23 -25.90
N TYR A 142 2.76 0.60 -26.59
CA TYR A 142 1.44 0.29 -26.05
C TYR A 142 1.49 -0.99 -25.23
N ILE A 143 0.79 -0.99 -24.10
CA ILE A 143 0.63 -2.16 -23.23
C ILE A 143 -0.72 -2.79 -23.52
N SER A 144 -0.71 -3.94 -24.17
CA SER A 144 -1.95 -4.68 -24.43
C SER A 144 -2.46 -5.33 -23.14
N LEU A 145 -3.50 -4.75 -22.55
CA LEU A 145 -4.14 -5.29 -21.35
C LEU A 145 -4.82 -6.63 -21.64
N ASP A 146 -5.36 -6.83 -22.85
CA ASP A 146 -5.94 -8.12 -23.26
C ASP A 146 -4.89 -9.24 -23.30
N ILE A 147 -3.69 -8.96 -23.84
CA ILE A 147 -2.59 -9.93 -23.84
C ILE A 147 -2.16 -10.23 -22.39
N LEU A 148 -2.04 -9.21 -21.53
CA LEU A 148 -1.70 -9.41 -20.12
C LEU A 148 -2.77 -10.22 -19.39
N ARG A 149 -4.05 -9.95 -19.63
CA ARG A 149 -5.17 -10.72 -19.09
C ARG A 149 -5.11 -12.19 -19.50
N LYS A 150 -4.79 -12.48 -20.77
CA LYS A 150 -4.62 -13.86 -21.26
C LYS A 150 -3.42 -14.56 -20.62
N LYS A 151 -2.30 -13.85 -20.44
CA LYS A 151 -1.08 -14.38 -19.84
C LYS A 151 -1.21 -14.60 -18.32
N PHE A 152 -1.95 -13.72 -17.65
CA PHE A 152 -2.13 -13.71 -16.19
C PHE A 152 -3.63 -13.71 -15.85
N PRO A 153 -4.37 -14.80 -16.13
CA PRO A 153 -5.83 -14.82 -16.07
C PRO A 153 -6.43 -14.70 -14.66
N LYS A 154 -5.61 -14.89 -13.62
CA LYS A 154 -6.02 -14.70 -12.21
C LYS A 154 -5.94 -13.23 -11.75
N ALA A 155 -5.25 -12.37 -12.49
CA ALA A 155 -5.11 -10.97 -12.13
C ALA A 155 -6.37 -10.17 -12.55
N ASP A 156 -6.83 -9.28 -11.68
CA ASP A 156 -7.93 -8.36 -11.98
C ASP A 156 -7.39 -6.97 -12.38
N LYS A 157 -6.25 -6.55 -11.81
CA LYS A 157 -5.61 -5.24 -12.06
C LYS A 157 -4.10 -5.43 -12.25
N VAL A 158 -3.50 -4.61 -13.12
CA VAL A 158 -2.04 -4.45 -13.22
C VAL A 158 -1.66 -3.04 -12.79
N LEU A 159 -0.62 -2.92 -11.98
CA LEU A 159 0.02 -1.65 -11.65
C LEU A 159 1.33 -1.53 -12.43
N ILE A 160 1.56 -0.37 -13.02
CA ILE A 160 2.86 0.03 -13.57
C ILE A 160 3.39 1.13 -12.66
N GLU A 161 4.49 0.84 -11.96
CA GLU A 161 4.83 1.52 -10.71
C GLU A 161 3.65 1.39 -9.72
N THR A 162 3.03 2.49 -9.29
CA THR A 162 1.77 2.46 -8.51
C THR A 162 0.55 2.92 -9.30
N LEU A 163 0.64 3.11 -10.62
CA LEU A 163 -0.50 3.51 -11.45
C LEU A 163 -1.28 2.26 -11.84
N GLY A 164 -2.55 2.19 -11.42
CA GLY A 164 -3.39 1.02 -11.63
C GLY A 164 -4.23 1.06 -12.90
N PHE A 165 -4.24 -0.06 -13.62
CA PHE A 165 -5.02 -0.29 -14.84
C PHE A 165 -5.83 -1.59 -14.67
N SER A 166 -7.15 -1.52 -14.81
CA SER A 166 -7.97 -2.73 -14.76
C SER A 166 -7.70 -3.56 -16.01
N LEU A 167 -7.47 -4.87 -15.86
CA LEU A 167 -7.24 -5.75 -17.01
C LEU A 167 -8.50 -5.98 -17.84
N ALA A 168 -9.66 -5.51 -17.35
CA ALA A 168 -10.91 -5.48 -18.10
C ALA A 168 -11.08 -4.21 -18.94
N ASP A 169 -10.24 -3.18 -18.76
CA ASP A 169 -10.38 -1.93 -19.49
C ASP A 169 -9.98 -2.10 -20.96
N PRO A 170 -10.72 -1.48 -21.90
CA PRO A 170 -10.38 -1.52 -23.32
C PRO A 170 -9.21 -0.58 -23.68
N ALA A 171 -8.90 0.38 -22.82
CA ALA A 171 -7.88 1.39 -23.05
C ALA A 171 -6.49 0.86 -22.68
N ASN A 172 -5.64 0.67 -23.68
CA ASN A 172 -4.26 0.23 -23.47
C ASN A 172 -3.40 1.41 -22.98
N PRO A 173 -2.72 1.31 -21.83
CA PRO A 173 -1.81 2.36 -21.39
C PRO A 173 -0.57 2.42 -22.27
N VAL A 174 0.09 3.56 -22.23
CA VAL A 174 1.32 3.83 -22.98
C VAL A 174 2.46 3.99 -21.98
N ILE A 175 3.60 3.36 -22.26
CA ILE A 175 4.82 3.54 -21.47
C ILE A 175 6.00 3.89 -22.38
N ALA A 176 7.09 4.37 -21.79
CA ALA A 176 8.32 4.57 -22.54
C ALA A 176 8.91 3.22 -22.97
N ALA A 177 9.32 3.13 -24.23
CA ALA A 177 9.89 1.91 -24.79
C ALA A 177 11.22 1.55 -24.12
N GLN A 178 11.48 0.25 -23.97
CA GLN A 178 12.73 -0.31 -23.41
C GLN A 178 13.07 0.13 -21.97
N MET A 179 12.16 0.80 -21.27
CA MET A 179 12.33 1.17 -19.86
C MET A 179 11.90 0.05 -18.93
N ARG A 180 12.58 -0.05 -17.78
CA ARG A 180 12.19 -0.96 -16.70
C ARG A 180 11.17 -0.31 -15.78
N TYR A 181 10.13 -1.04 -15.45
CA TYR A 181 9.08 -0.62 -14.52
C TYR A 181 8.85 -1.69 -13.47
N HIS A 182 8.29 -1.31 -12.33
CA HIS A 182 7.65 -2.27 -11.45
C HIS A 182 6.28 -2.64 -12.00
N TRP A 183 6.07 -3.92 -12.22
CA TRP A 183 4.82 -4.51 -12.66
C TRP A 183 4.23 -5.26 -11.49
N THR A 184 3.10 -4.82 -10.97
CA THR A 184 2.41 -5.50 -9.86
C THR A 184 1.04 -5.98 -10.32
N PHE A 185 0.83 -7.28 -10.33
CA PHE A 185 -0.45 -7.90 -10.64
C PHE A 185 -1.22 -8.15 -9.35
N LEU A 186 -2.44 -7.62 -9.28
CA LEU A 186 -3.32 -7.75 -8.14
C LEU A 186 -4.51 -8.65 -8.48
N SER A 187 -4.92 -9.47 -7.51
CA SER A 187 -6.06 -10.37 -7.63
C SER A 187 -6.94 -10.25 -6.38
N ASN A 188 -8.25 -10.29 -6.55
CA ASN A 188 -9.20 -10.29 -5.43
C ASN A 188 -9.19 -11.61 -4.66
N SER A 189 -8.60 -12.67 -5.24
CA SER A 189 -8.55 -14.03 -4.67
C SER A 189 -7.15 -14.55 -4.37
N GLY A 190 -6.10 -13.84 -4.80
CA GLY A 190 -4.72 -14.30 -4.69
C GLY A 190 -3.75 -13.23 -4.22
N LYS A 191 -2.55 -13.66 -3.84
CA LYS A 191 -1.45 -12.78 -3.46
C LYS A 191 -1.00 -11.94 -4.66
N ALA A 192 -0.54 -10.72 -4.35
CA ALA A 192 0.06 -9.85 -5.34
C ALA A 192 1.36 -10.47 -5.90
N VAL A 193 1.59 -10.28 -7.20
CA VAL A 193 2.85 -10.68 -7.84
C VAL A 193 3.54 -9.43 -8.37
N THR A 194 4.82 -9.25 -8.01
CA THR A 194 5.61 -8.10 -8.43
C THR A 194 6.81 -8.53 -9.27
N PHE A 195 7.13 -7.74 -10.30
CA PHE A 195 8.26 -7.94 -11.18
C PHE A 195 8.88 -6.61 -11.59
N TYR A 196 10.21 -6.49 -11.52
CA TYR A 196 10.92 -5.31 -11.98
C TYR A 196 11.67 -5.61 -13.29
N GLY A 197 11.27 -4.95 -14.38
CA GLY A 197 11.87 -5.20 -15.70
C GLY A 197 11.14 -4.50 -16.84
N THR A 198 11.58 -4.76 -18.07
CA THR A 198 10.91 -4.22 -19.27
C THR A 198 9.64 -4.99 -19.61
N TYR A 199 8.79 -4.40 -20.45
CA TYR A 199 7.57 -5.08 -20.93
C TYR A 199 7.86 -6.39 -21.68
N GLU A 200 8.95 -6.44 -22.46
CA GLU A 200 9.36 -7.67 -23.16
C GLU A 200 9.80 -8.75 -22.16
N GLN A 201 10.56 -8.38 -21.13
CA GLN A 201 11.04 -9.31 -20.10
C GLN A 201 9.88 -9.87 -19.26
N LEU A 202 8.82 -9.09 -19.05
CA LEU A 202 7.59 -9.54 -18.39
C LEU A 202 6.97 -10.74 -19.13
N PHE A 203 7.04 -10.78 -20.47
CA PHE A 203 6.53 -11.91 -21.26
C PHE A 203 7.37 -13.18 -21.14
N GLN A 204 8.59 -13.08 -20.65
CA GLN A 204 9.45 -14.25 -20.40
C GLN A 204 9.19 -14.85 -19.01
N GLN A 205 8.44 -14.15 -18.14
CA GLN A 205 8.14 -14.63 -16.80
C GLN A 205 6.95 -15.58 -16.79
N SER A 206 7.01 -16.54 -15.86
CA SER A 206 5.89 -17.42 -15.50
C SER A 206 5.60 -17.21 -14.02
N PHE A 207 4.46 -16.59 -13.71
CA PHE A 207 4.05 -16.31 -12.34
C PHE A 207 2.95 -17.27 -11.90
N THR A 208 3.07 -17.77 -10.67
CA THR A 208 2.03 -18.55 -10.02
C THR A 208 1.35 -17.68 -8.97
N PHE A 209 0.07 -17.37 -9.16
CA PHE A 209 -0.73 -16.67 -8.16
C PHE A 209 -1.14 -17.67 -7.08
N ALA A 210 -0.50 -17.58 -5.92
CA ALA A 210 -0.93 -18.25 -4.71
C ALA A 210 -2.27 -17.68 -4.25
N ASP A 211 -3.21 -18.56 -3.91
CA ASP A 211 -4.52 -18.14 -3.43
C ASP A 211 -4.39 -17.62 -1.98
N SER A 212 -5.05 -16.50 -1.69
CA SER A 212 -5.03 -15.90 -0.34
C SER A 212 -5.99 -16.59 0.63
N VAL A 213 -6.90 -17.40 0.09
CA VAL A 213 -7.91 -18.16 0.83
C VAL A 213 -7.91 -19.58 0.30
N ASN A 214 -7.79 -20.57 1.19
CA ASN A 214 -7.85 -21.98 0.87
C ASN A 214 -9.00 -22.66 1.63
N GLY A 215 -9.88 -23.36 0.93
CA GLY A 215 -11.01 -24.07 1.53
C GLY A 215 -12.38 -23.62 0.99
N THR A 216 -13.43 -23.87 1.78
CA THR A 216 -14.83 -23.61 1.41
C THR A 216 -15.53 -22.75 2.47
N CYS A 217 -16.80 -22.44 2.23
CA CYS A 217 -17.66 -21.73 3.18
C CYS A 217 -17.77 -22.43 4.56
N GLU A 218 -17.65 -23.77 4.58
CA GLU A 218 -17.75 -24.58 5.80
C GLU A 218 -16.47 -24.50 6.65
N GLY A 219 -15.32 -24.33 6.00
CA GLY A 219 -14.03 -24.20 6.65
C GLY A 219 -12.96 -23.74 5.67
N PHE A 220 -12.22 -22.71 6.06
CA PHE A 220 -11.15 -22.13 5.25
C PHE A 220 -10.00 -21.61 6.11
N THR A 221 -8.85 -21.45 5.47
CA THR A 221 -7.68 -20.74 6.00
C THR A 221 -7.38 -19.53 5.13
N THR A 222 -6.76 -18.53 5.75
CA THR A 222 -6.31 -17.31 5.06
C THR A 222 -4.81 -17.17 5.21
N ASP A 223 -4.19 -16.64 4.16
CA ASP A 223 -2.76 -16.37 4.11
C ASP A 223 -2.56 -14.90 3.67
N PHE A 224 -2.77 -14.00 4.63
CA PHE A 224 -2.57 -12.56 4.45
C PHE A 224 -1.28 -12.14 5.17
N ASP A 225 -0.38 -11.50 4.44
CA ASP A 225 0.84 -10.93 5.02
C ASP A 225 0.56 -9.62 5.81
N ASP A 226 -0.67 -9.11 5.74
CA ASP A 226 -1.12 -7.87 6.39
C ASP A 226 -2.08 -8.15 7.55
N LEU A 227 -1.65 -7.80 8.76
CA LEU A 227 -2.44 -7.95 10.00
C LEU A 227 -3.77 -7.16 9.96
N THR A 228 -3.80 -6.03 9.26
CA THR A 228 -5.01 -5.22 9.09
C THR A 228 -6.03 -6.00 8.27
N VAL A 229 -5.62 -6.59 7.15
CA VAL A 229 -6.49 -7.43 6.32
C VAL A 229 -6.92 -8.67 7.11
N GLN A 230 -5.98 -9.33 7.78
CA GLN A 230 -6.27 -10.52 8.56
C GLN A 230 -7.33 -10.27 9.66
N SER A 231 -7.28 -9.12 10.33
CA SER A 231 -8.19 -8.78 11.42
C SER A 231 -9.52 -8.16 10.99
N SER A 232 -9.56 -7.50 9.83
CA SER A 232 -10.72 -6.70 9.40
C SER A 232 -11.36 -7.15 8.09
N SER A 233 -10.86 -8.21 7.44
CA SER A 233 -11.42 -8.67 6.17
C SER A 233 -12.59 -9.65 6.34
N GLN A 234 -13.41 -9.73 5.29
CA GLN A 234 -14.41 -10.76 5.12
C GLN A 234 -14.15 -11.51 3.82
N VAL A 235 -14.30 -12.83 3.86
CA VAL A 235 -14.15 -13.72 2.73
C VAL A 235 -15.52 -13.99 2.11
N TYR A 236 -15.65 -13.64 0.83
CA TYR A 236 -16.84 -13.87 0.03
C TYR A 236 -16.72 -15.21 -0.71
N PHE A 237 -17.63 -16.15 -0.40
CA PHE A 237 -17.80 -17.39 -1.15
C PHE A 237 -19.02 -17.33 -2.08
N SER A 238 -20.10 -16.71 -1.63
CA SER A 238 -21.35 -16.47 -2.36
C SER A 238 -22.20 -15.43 -1.63
N ASP A 239 -23.32 -15.02 -2.22
CA ASP A 239 -24.26 -14.05 -1.60
C ASP A 239 -24.84 -14.53 -0.27
N THR A 240 -24.93 -15.85 -0.07
CA THR A 240 -25.40 -16.46 1.18
C THR A 240 -24.26 -16.86 2.12
N CYS A 241 -23.01 -16.77 1.68
CA CYS A 241 -21.85 -17.13 2.48
C CYS A 241 -20.74 -16.08 2.45
N LEU A 242 -20.75 -15.30 3.52
CA LEU A 242 -19.77 -14.29 3.86
C LEU A 242 -19.24 -14.60 5.26
N LYS A 243 -17.92 -14.72 5.42
CA LYS A 243 -17.28 -15.12 6.68
C LYS A 243 -16.16 -14.14 7.05
N GLY A 244 -16.02 -13.79 8.32
CA GLY A 244 -14.87 -13.01 8.77
C GLY A 244 -13.56 -13.79 8.62
N SER A 245 -12.47 -13.12 8.25
CA SER A 245 -11.14 -13.74 8.14
C SER A 245 -10.44 -13.97 9.47
N ALA A 246 -10.96 -13.38 10.55
CA ALA A 246 -10.35 -13.45 11.87
C ALA A 246 -10.23 -14.91 12.36
N LEU A 247 -9.08 -15.22 12.98
CA LEU A 247 -8.85 -16.49 13.63
C LEU A 247 -9.99 -16.80 14.63
N PRO A 248 -10.48 -18.05 14.69
CA PRO A 248 -11.54 -18.43 15.61
C PRO A 248 -11.16 -18.04 17.05
N GLU A 249 -12.13 -17.53 17.82
CA GLU A 249 -11.96 -16.94 19.16
C GLU A 249 -11.27 -17.84 20.20
N GLY A 250 -11.05 -19.13 19.90
CA GLY A 250 -10.33 -20.08 20.75
C GLY A 250 -8.85 -19.75 20.99
N SER A 251 -8.19 -18.96 20.12
CA SER A 251 -6.78 -18.57 20.33
C SER A 251 -6.59 -17.37 21.26
N LYS A 252 -7.66 -16.61 21.56
CA LYS A 252 -7.58 -15.46 22.47
C LYS A 252 -7.30 -15.88 23.92
N THR A 253 -7.61 -17.13 24.30
CA THR A 253 -7.42 -17.58 25.69
C THR A 253 -6.02 -18.10 26.01
N SER A 254 -5.19 -18.47 25.02
CA SER A 254 -3.82 -18.91 25.27
C SER A 254 -2.86 -17.72 25.39
N TRP A 255 -2.95 -16.74 24.49
CA TRP A 255 -2.13 -15.52 24.54
C TRP A 255 -2.40 -14.66 25.79
N ILE A 256 -3.66 -14.54 26.21
CA ILE A 256 -4.02 -13.79 27.43
C ILE A 256 -3.51 -14.49 28.70
N LYS A 257 -3.36 -15.82 28.70
CA LYS A 257 -2.79 -16.55 29.85
C LYS A 257 -1.27 -16.42 29.92
N GLU A 258 -0.59 -16.40 28.78
CA GLU A 258 0.87 -16.33 28.73
C GLU A 258 1.37 -14.91 29.06
N ASP A 259 0.67 -13.87 28.59
CA ASP A 259 1.07 -12.46 28.82
C ASP A 259 0.75 -11.98 30.25
N ARG A 260 -0.33 -12.47 30.88
CA ARG A 260 -0.69 -12.10 32.26
C ARG A 260 0.40 -12.48 33.27
N THR A 261 1.13 -13.56 33.00
CA THR A 261 2.25 -14.01 33.86
C THR A 261 3.42 -13.03 33.81
N TRP A 262 3.71 -12.49 32.62
CA TRP A 262 4.79 -11.53 32.42
C TRP A 262 4.45 -10.15 32.98
N TRP A 263 3.20 -9.68 32.81
CA TRP A 263 2.75 -8.42 33.43
C TRP A 263 2.69 -8.48 34.96
N VAL A 264 2.29 -9.63 35.54
CA VAL A 264 2.33 -9.82 37.00
C VAL A 264 3.76 -9.89 37.52
N ALA A 265 4.66 -10.58 36.80
CA ALA A 265 6.08 -10.63 37.15
C ALA A 265 6.75 -9.24 37.06
N ALA A 266 6.51 -8.50 35.96
CA ALA A 266 7.00 -7.14 35.79
C ALA A 266 6.42 -6.18 36.84
N GLY A 267 5.13 -6.31 37.16
CA GLY A 267 4.47 -5.53 38.22
C GLY A 267 5.07 -5.79 39.60
N LEU A 268 5.40 -7.05 39.93
CA LEU A 268 6.06 -7.41 41.20
C LEU A 268 7.50 -6.90 41.26
N VAL A 269 8.25 -6.90 40.15
CA VAL A 269 9.61 -6.35 40.09
C VAL A 269 9.61 -4.83 40.24
N VAL A 270 8.65 -4.13 39.63
CA VAL A 270 8.52 -2.67 39.75
C VAL A 270 8.06 -2.26 41.17
N LEU A 271 7.11 -2.97 41.77
CA LEU A 271 6.68 -2.71 43.15
C LEU A 271 7.78 -3.07 44.17
N GLY A 272 8.51 -4.17 43.95
CA GLY A 272 9.67 -4.54 44.76
C GLY A 272 10.82 -3.52 44.64
N GLY A 273 11.08 -3.01 43.43
CA GLY A 273 12.08 -1.97 43.18
C GLY A 273 11.72 -0.62 43.78
N LEU A 274 10.44 -0.23 43.74
CA LEU A 274 9.96 1.00 44.39
C LEU A 274 10.00 0.91 45.92
N ALA A 275 9.67 -0.25 46.51
CA ALA A 275 9.79 -0.46 47.95
C ALA A 275 11.26 -0.42 48.42
N TYR A 276 12.19 -0.97 47.64
CA TYR A 276 13.62 -0.92 47.95
C TYR A 276 14.20 0.49 47.79
N SER A 277 13.75 1.25 46.78
CA SER A 277 14.18 2.63 46.52
C SER A 277 13.64 3.67 47.52
N LEU A 278 12.61 3.33 48.30
CA LEU A 278 11.97 4.25 49.27
C LEU A 278 12.35 3.95 50.73
N LYS A 279 13.12 2.88 51.00
CA LYS A 279 13.51 2.49 52.36
C LYS A 279 14.32 3.58 53.11
N ASP A 280 15.01 4.45 52.37
CA ASP A 280 15.88 5.49 52.94
C ASP A 280 15.36 6.93 52.78
N LYS A 281 14.12 7.13 52.30
CA LYS A 281 13.54 8.49 52.19
C LYS A 281 12.32 8.63 53.10
N LYS A 282 12.50 9.38 54.20
CA LYS A 282 11.39 9.91 55.01
C LYS A 282 10.54 10.84 54.15
N VAL A 283 9.40 10.35 53.69
CA VAL A 283 8.35 11.18 53.06
C VAL A 283 7.42 11.67 54.17
N SER A 284 7.55 12.94 54.58
CA SER A 284 6.55 13.59 55.42
C SER A 284 5.39 14.07 54.55
N ILE A 285 4.24 13.42 54.66
CA ILE A 285 3.01 13.85 54.00
C ILE A 285 2.32 14.86 54.92
N THR A 286 2.32 16.14 54.54
CA THR A 286 1.51 17.17 55.21
C THR A 286 0.10 17.14 54.61
N ALA A 287 -0.90 16.75 55.39
CA ALA A 287 -2.30 16.75 54.95
C ALA A 287 -2.84 18.20 54.95
N PRO A 288 -3.41 18.71 53.84
CA PRO A 288 -4.23 19.91 53.89
C PRO A 288 -5.60 19.56 54.49
N GLY A 289 -5.91 20.24 55.61
CA GLY A 289 -7.09 20.00 56.42
C GLY A 289 -8.41 20.27 55.69
N LEU A 290 -9.31 19.29 55.78
CA LEU A 290 -10.75 19.47 55.60
C LEU A 290 -11.30 20.09 56.89
N LYS A 291 -11.83 21.32 56.80
CA LYS A 291 -12.82 21.81 57.75
C LYS A 291 -14.20 21.60 57.15
N PHE A 292 -15.06 20.99 57.96
CA PHE A 292 -16.49 20.79 57.75
C PHE A 292 -17.23 22.12 57.61
#